data_AF-A0AAE4QKP4-F1
#
_entry.id   AF-A0AAE4QKP4-F1
#
_cell.length_a   1.000
_cell.length_b   1.000
_cell.length_c   1.000
_cell.angle_alpha   90.00
_cell.angle_beta   90.00
_cell.angle_gamma   90.00
#
_symmetry.space_group_name_H-M   'P 1'
#
loop_
_entity.id
_entity.type
_entity.pdbx_description
1 polymer ?
#
loop_
_entity_poly.entity_id
_entity_poly.type
_entity_poly.pdbx_seq_one_letter_code
_entity_poly.pdbx_strand_id
1 'polypeptide(L)'
;MLAENILNFNNVISKISKIIFDRNKITSFVIVGLFCFTNCQKGNGNQNDFLLSALFSLGTQKGFNISTRIQDSNSVGSANASSFLTQSGFGGTATPVTNDNVQGLYVSTLLATAFDYRPGETEQESDPIYRIDAPDWSYWMIAPPPGFPHFSNESYEKAIGNVLQVGGQIQPDWYQSSGISGDRNFEIDAFSLTLEAPGLVYNNEYYGILWGENASGIDGKHPLKKYSQWAEAPTHLTQLVFPGFHYFQDVPGQSFVTDASITVLFIRNDILTAPAQIQMTEESYSSKGYNSIGYASRTLTSAENDFVLSMLKQTYPLMYHTNIVLIPFDGPITIVFDGETNEAEKRFLWKDVDVQIGLDLSNILDTDPLNSNLENLLFTMKADANNVPFGLNMKVLKKEPVYKPLPSSTN
;
A
#
# COMPACT_ATOMS: atom_id res chain seq x y z
N MET A 1 42.67 -26.93 32.84
CA MET A 1 42.94 -27.41 31.46
C MET A 1 41.72 -27.41 30.54
N LEU A 2 40.49 -27.76 30.97
CA LEU A 2 39.30 -27.66 30.07
C LEU A 2 38.78 -26.22 29.87
N ALA A 3 38.86 -25.36 30.88
CA ALA A 3 38.33 -23.98 30.82
C ALA A 3 39.17 -23.03 29.93
N GLU A 4 40.49 -23.22 29.86
CA GLU A 4 41.37 -22.43 28.98
C GLU A 4 41.23 -22.80 27.50
N ASN A 5 40.83 -24.05 27.20
CA ASN A 5 40.61 -24.49 25.82
C ASN A 5 39.32 -23.92 25.22
N ILE A 6 38.27 -23.70 26.02
CA ILE A 6 37.00 -23.11 25.56
C ILE A 6 37.16 -21.60 25.28
N LEU A 7 37.92 -20.89 26.11
CA LEU A 7 38.23 -19.47 25.91
C LEU A 7 39.09 -19.23 24.65
N ASN A 8 40.03 -20.14 24.35
CA ASN A 8 40.79 -20.08 23.10
C ASN A 8 39.93 -20.42 21.87
N PHE A 9 38.98 -21.34 21.98
CA PHE A 9 38.09 -21.69 20.86
C PHE A 9 37.13 -20.55 20.50
N ASN A 10 36.54 -19.87 21.49
CA ASN A 10 35.68 -18.69 21.25
C ASN A 10 36.46 -17.49 20.69
N ASN A 11 37.72 -17.29 21.10
CA ASN A 11 38.60 -16.28 20.51
C ASN A 11 39.00 -16.61 19.07
N VAL A 12 39.10 -17.89 18.71
CA VAL A 12 39.37 -18.32 17.33
C VAL A 12 38.12 -18.17 16.45
N ILE A 13 36.92 -18.51 16.93
CA ILE A 13 35.65 -18.29 16.19
C ILE A 13 35.35 -16.79 16.03
N SER A 14 35.61 -15.97 17.04
CA SER A 14 35.52 -14.50 16.95
C SER A 14 36.50 -13.93 15.93
N LYS A 15 37.74 -14.44 15.86
CA LYS A 15 38.71 -14.04 14.85
C LYS A 15 38.35 -14.55 13.44
N ILE A 16 37.82 -15.75 13.29
CA ILE A 16 37.39 -16.32 12.00
C ILE A 16 36.14 -15.59 11.47
N SER A 17 35.16 -15.26 12.32
CA SER A 17 33.99 -14.46 11.94
C SER A 17 34.39 -13.03 11.56
N LYS A 18 35.36 -12.41 12.26
CA LYS A 18 35.95 -11.14 11.82
C LYS A 18 36.67 -11.24 10.48
N ILE A 19 37.42 -12.33 10.23
CA ILE A 19 38.13 -12.55 8.97
C ILE A 19 37.16 -12.82 7.81
N ILE A 20 36.01 -13.48 8.04
CA ILE A 20 34.97 -13.69 7.02
C ILE A 20 34.20 -12.38 6.75
N PHE A 21 33.91 -11.60 7.80
CA PHE A 21 33.26 -10.28 7.68
C PHE A 21 34.18 -9.25 6.98
N ASP A 22 35.47 -9.26 7.30
CA ASP A 22 36.47 -8.41 6.64
C ASP A 22 36.80 -8.92 5.23
N ARG A 23 36.74 -10.22 4.93
CA ARG A 23 36.85 -10.73 3.56
C ARG A 23 35.73 -10.23 2.66
N ASN A 24 34.49 -10.18 3.13
CA ASN A 24 33.37 -9.65 2.34
C ASN A 24 33.50 -8.14 2.10
N LYS A 25 33.97 -7.38 3.11
CA LYS A 25 34.28 -5.95 2.94
C LYS A 25 35.46 -5.70 2.00
N ILE A 26 36.54 -6.49 2.11
CA ILE A 26 37.72 -6.37 1.25
C ILE A 26 37.38 -6.79 -0.19
N THR A 27 36.55 -7.81 -0.40
CA THR A 27 36.12 -8.22 -1.75
C THR A 27 35.29 -7.13 -2.42
N SER A 28 34.36 -6.49 -1.69
CA SER A 28 33.60 -5.34 -2.19
C SER A 28 34.48 -4.11 -2.44
N PHE A 29 35.45 -3.81 -1.56
CA PHE A 29 36.40 -2.72 -1.77
C PHE A 29 37.36 -2.98 -2.93
N VAL A 30 37.75 -4.24 -3.17
CA VAL A 30 38.62 -4.63 -4.29
C VAL A 30 37.87 -4.57 -5.62
N ILE A 31 36.57 -4.92 -5.67
CA ILE A 31 35.74 -4.76 -6.87
C ILE A 31 35.51 -3.27 -7.18
N VAL A 32 35.16 -2.46 -6.17
CA VAL A 32 35.03 -0.99 -6.32
C VAL A 32 36.37 -0.36 -6.70
N GLY A 33 37.48 -0.81 -6.10
CA GLY A 33 38.83 -0.37 -6.44
C GLY A 33 39.25 -0.72 -7.86
N LEU A 34 39.03 -1.97 -8.32
CA LEU A 34 39.37 -2.39 -9.67
C LEU A 34 38.55 -1.64 -10.74
N PHE A 35 37.27 -1.35 -10.49
CA PHE A 35 36.44 -0.57 -11.43
C PHE A 35 36.80 0.92 -11.46
N CYS A 36 37.19 1.51 -10.32
CA CYS A 36 37.68 2.88 -10.26
C CYS A 36 39.02 3.08 -10.99
N PHE A 37 39.88 2.04 -11.05
CA PHE A 37 41.15 2.12 -11.78
C PHE A 37 41.02 1.86 -13.29
N THR A 38 39.96 1.17 -13.76
CA THR A 38 39.80 0.86 -15.20
C THR A 38 39.05 1.91 -16.01
N ASN A 39 38.42 2.93 -15.40
CA ASN A 39 37.59 3.91 -16.13
C ASN A 39 37.94 5.39 -15.85
N CYS A 40 39.23 5.71 -15.79
CA CYS A 40 39.72 7.08 -16.02
C CYS A 40 39.70 7.48 -17.51
N GLN A 41 38.72 7.00 -18.29
CA GLN A 41 38.44 7.49 -19.64
C GLN A 41 36.95 7.83 -19.80
N LYS A 42 36.71 9.15 -19.94
CA LYS A 42 35.51 9.85 -20.42
C LYS A 42 34.33 8.97 -20.86
N GLY A 43 33.25 9.02 -20.09
CA GLY A 43 31.91 8.63 -20.52
C GLY A 43 30.85 9.15 -19.55
N ASN A 44 30.05 10.13 -19.99
CA ASN A 44 28.92 10.72 -19.26
C ASN A 44 27.76 9.73 -19.13
N GLY A 45 27.15 9.69 -17.94
CA GLY A 45 25.78 9.23 -17.69
C GLY A 45 25.57 7.71 -17.68
N ASN A 46 24.78 7.21 -16.72
CA ASN A 46 24.26 5.84 -16.57
C ASN A 46 25.15 4.76 -15.93
N GLN A 47 26.47 4.91 -15.80
CA GLN A 47 27.29 3.87 -15.13
C GLN A 47 27.30 4.00 -13.60
N ASN A 48 27.19 5.22 -13.06
CA ASN A 48 27.09 5.43 -11.61
C ASN A 48 25.75 4.94 -11.05
N ASP A 49 24.65 5.08 -11.79
CA ASP A 49 23.33 4.60 -11.37
C ASP A 49 23.27 3.07 -11.36
N PHE A 50 23.94 2.42 -12.30
CA PHE A 50 24.07 0.95 -12.35
C PHE A 50 24.94 0.41 -11.21
N LEU A 51 26.02 1.12 -10.85
CA LEU A 51 26.89 0.76 -9.73
C LEU A 51 26.21 1.04 -8.38
N LEU A 52 25.45 2.12 -8.25
CA LEU A 52 24.64 2.39 -7.07
C LEU A 52 23.55 1.32 -6.93
N SER A 53 22.75 1.06 -7.95
CA SER A 53 21.72 0.00 -7.91
C SER A 53 22.29 -1.40 -7.66
N ALA A 54 23.47 -1.74 -8.20
CA ALA A 54 24.17 -2.98 -7.88
C ALA A 54 24.71 -3.02 -6.44
N LEU A 55 25.31 -1.92 -5.95
CA LEU A 55 25.75 -1.80 -4.55
C LEU A 55 24.57 -1.76 -3.57
N PHE A 56 23.38 -1.30 -3.99
CA PHE A 56 22.14 -1.33 -3.21
C PHE A 56 21.53 -2.74 -3.19
N SER A 57 21.60 -3.49 -4.29
CA SER A 57 21.23 -4.92 -4.27
C SER A 57 22.15 -5.76 -3.37
N LEU A 58 23.39 -5.31 -3.17
CA LEU A 58 24.39 -5.95 -2.31
C LEU A 58 24.49 -5.32 -0.90
N GLY A 59 23.86 -4.16 -0.70
CA GLY A 59 23.99 -3.31 0.48
C GLY A 59 22.63 -3.09 1.12
N THR A 60 22.31 -3.91 2.11
CA THR A 60 21.25 -3.70 3.12
C THR A 60 19.78 -3.99 2.80
N GLN A 61 19.45 -4.86 1.82
CA GLN A 61 18.18 -5.62 1.95
C GLN A 61 18.37 -6.79 2.90
N LYS A 62 18.41 -6.53 4.21
CA LYS A 62 18.07 -7.57 5.19
C LYS A 62 16.55 -7.69 5.20
N GLY A 63 15.99 -8.34 4.19
CA GLY A 63 14.59 -8.70 4.28
C GLY A 63 14.01 -9.39 3.06
N PHE A 64 12.88 -10.04 3.28
CA PHE A 64 12.14 -10.80 2.29
C PHE A 64 11.06 -9.94 1.64
N ASN A 65 10.93 -10.01 0.32
CA ASN A 65 9.91 -9.30 -0.43
C ASN A 65 8.83 -10.27 -0.91
N ILE A 66 7.57 -9.89 -0.71
CA ILE A 66 6.41 -10.66 -1.17
C ILE A 66 5.82 -9.99 -2.42
N SER A 67 5.36 -10.82 -3.35
CA SER A 67 4.69 -10.33 -4.55
C SER A 67 3.36 -9.68 -4.14
N THR A 68 3.11 -8.48 -4.65
CA THR A 68 1.85 -7.77 -4.43
C THR A 68 1.25 -7.36 -5.77
N ARG A 69 -0.06 -7.50 -5.95
CA ARG A 69 -0.73 -7.05 -7.18
C ARG A 69 -1.97 -6.27 -6.82
N ILE A 70 -2.18 -5.15 -7.50
CA ILE A 70 -3.42 -4.37 -7.38
C ILE A 70 -4.15 -4.51 -8.70
N GLN A 71 -5.41 -4.93 -8.67
CA GLN A 71 -6.13 -5.26 -9.91
C GLN A 71 -7.62 -4.94 -9.81
N ASP A 72 -8.23 -4.73 -10.97
CA ASP A 72 -9.69 -4.81 -11.07
C ASP A 72 -10.11 -6.25 -10.77
N SER A 73 -11.10 -6.44 -9.90
CA SER A 73 -11.64 -7.75 -9.55
C SER A 73 -12.28 -8.45 -10.75
N ASN A 74 -12.64 -7.68 -11.79
CA ASN A 74 -13.14 -8.20 -13.06
C ASN A 74 -12.04 -8.39 -14.14
N SER A 75 -10.76 -8.38 -13.76
CA SER A 75 -9.62 -8.55 -14.67
C SER A 75 -9.52 -9.98 -15.22
N VAL A 76 -10.44 -10.36 -16.10
CA VAL A 76 -10.32 -11.58 -16.91
C VAL A 76 -9.57 -11.20 -18.20
N GLY A 77 -8.23 -11.18 -18.14
CA GLY A 77 -7.34 -11.16 -19.31
C GLY A 77 -7.76 -10.22 -20.46
N SER A 78 -7.92 -8.92 -20.21
CA SER A 78 -8.48 -8.00 -21.21
C SER A 78 -7.42 -7.37 -22.11
N ALA A 79 -6.95 -8.15 -23.08
CA ALA A 79 -6.66 -7.59 -24.40
C ALA A 79 -8.00 -7.29 -25.07
N ASN A 80 -8.59 -6.14 -24.75
CA ASN A 80 -9.58 -5.41 -25.56
C ASN A 80 -10.07 -4.24 -24.70
N ALA A 81 -9.41 -3.09 -24.83
CA ALA A 81 -10.02 -1.82 -24.51
C ALA A 81 -11.27 -1.70 -25.41
N SER A 82 -12.44 -1.95 -24.83
CA SER A 82 -13.70 -1.65 -25.50
C SER A 82 -13.68 -0.16 -25.84
N SER A 83 -13.91 0.15 -27.11
CA SER A 83 -14.04 1.52 -27.60
C SER A 83 -15.21 2.19 -26.88
N PHE A 84 -14.90 2.98 -25.85
CA PHE A 84 -15.90 3.79 -25.16
C PHE A 84 -16.35 4.90 -26.12
N LEU A 85 -17.67 5.02 -26.28
CA LEU A 85 -18.27 6.12 -27.02
C LEU A 85 -17.93 7.41 -26.27
N THR A 86 -17.15 8.28 -26.90
CA THR A 86 -16.90 9.64 -26.44
C THR A 86 -18.23 10.41 -26.43
N GLN A 87 -18.83 10.60 -25.26
CA GLN A 87 -19.89 11.58 -25.13
C GLN A 87 -19.25 12.89 -24.69
N SER A 88 -18.86 13.71 -25.66
CA SER A 88 -18.20 15.00 -25.40
C SER A 88 -19.14 16.00 -24.73
N GLY A 89 -18.74 16.51 -23.56
CA GLY A 89 -19.03 17.87 -23.11
C GLY A 89 -20.11 18.04 -22.06
N PHE A 90 -19.78 18.81 -21.02
CA PHE A 90 -20.73 19.55 -20.18
C PHE A 90 -21.58 20.48 -21.08
N GLY A 91 -22.84 20.13 -21.33
CA GLY A 91 -23.74 21.00 -22.07
C GLY A 91 -25.01 20.33 -22.58
N GLY A 92 -26.06 20.37 -21.75
CA GLY A 92 -27.45 20.16 -22.18
C GLY A 92 -28.04 18.84 -21.70
N THR A 93 -28.95 18.94 -20.72
CA THR A 93 -29.59 17.87 -19.93
C THR A 93 -28.66 17.20 -18.92
N ALA A 94 -29.11 17.10 -17.67
CA ALA A 94 -28.43 16.37 -16.61
C ALA A 94 -28.35 14.89 -17.00
N THR A 95 -27.30 14.51 -17.72
CA THR A 95 -27.04 13.13 -18.06
C THR A 95 -26.82 12.37 -16.77
N PRO A 96 -27.60 11.32 -16.47
CA PRO A 96 -27.42 10.53 -15.27
C PRO A 96 -25.97 10.01 -15.18
N VAL A 97 -25.39 10.07 -13.99
CA VAL A 97 -24.10 9.42 -13.72
C VAL A 97 -24.25 7.92 -13.94
N THR A 98 -23.32 7.30 -14.66
CA THR A 98 -23.33 5.86 -14.95
C THR A 98 -21.94 5.25 -14.75
N ASN A 99 -21.89 4.01 -14.27
CA ASN A 99 -20.63 3.27 -14.16
C ASN A 99 -20.01 2.95 -15.54
N ASP A 100 -20.80 2.93 -16.63
CA ASP A 100 -20.29 2.65 -17.99
C ASP A 100 -19.27 3.69 -18.48
N ASN A 101 -19.31 4.89 -17.90
CA ASN A 101 -18.41 6.00 -18.24
C ASN A 101 -17.13 6.02 -17.40
N VAL A 102 -17.02 5.15 -16.38
CA VAL A 102 -15.80 5.00 -15.58
C VAL A 102 -14.75 4.30 -16.43
N GLN A 103 -13.57 4.89 -16.52
CA GLN A 103 -12.44 4.33 -17.26
C GLN A 103 -11.28 3.94 -16.33
N GLY A 104 -11.23 4.52 -15.14
CA GLY A 104 -10.28 4.11 -14.11
C GLY A 104 -10.43 4.87 -12.81
N LEU A 105 -9.84 4.30 -11.76
CA LEU A 105 -9.68 4.91 -10.47
C LEU A 105 -8.27 5.52 -10.39
N TYR A 106 -8.18 6.83 -10.25
CA TYR A 106 -6.93 7.50 -9.90
C TYR A 106 -6.65 7.31 -8.42
N VAL A 107 -5.43 6.93 -8.10
CA VAL A 107 -4.91 6.71 -6.75
C VAL A 107 -3.66 7.55 -6.61
N SER A 108 -3.75 8.63 -5.83
CA SER A 108 -2.59 9.47 -5.55
C SER A 108 -1.53 8.67 -4.82
N THR A 109 -1.94 8.02 -3.72
CA THR A 109 -1.10 7.11 -2.94
C THR A 109 -1.90 5.88 -2.55
N LEU A 110 -1.27 4.71 -2.64
CA LEU A 110 -1.75 3.49 -2.02
C LEU A 110 -0.78 3.13 -0.90
N LEU A 111 -1.30 2.89 0.30
CA LEU A 111 -0.53 2.38 1.42
C LEU A 111 -1.11 1.04 1.85
N ALA A 112 -0.26 0.02 1.94
CA ALA A 112 -0.65 -1.30 2.41
C ALA A 112 0.32 -1.75 3.50
N THR A 113 -0.18 -2.09 4.68
CA THR A 113 0.64 -2.53 5.82
C THR A 113 0.02 -3.73 6.51
N ALA A 114 0.81 -4.77 6.74
CA ALA A 114 0.47 -5.88 7.61
C ALA A 114 1.03 -5.64 9.02
N PHE A 115 0.24 -5.96 10.03
CA PHE A 115 0.56 -5.77 11.44
C PHE A 115 0.49 -7.09 12.19
N ASP A 116 1.41 -7.25 13.14
CA ASP A 116 1.55 -8.40 14.02
C ASP A 116 1.56 -7.90 15.47
N TYR A 117 0.55 -8.29 16.23
CA TYR A 117 0.25 -7.77 17.57
C TYR A 117 1.00 -8.58 18.63
N ARG A 118 2.02 -7.94 19.22
CA ARG A 118 3.02 -8.55 20.08
C ARG A 118 3.27 -7.74 21.35
N PRO A 119 2.25 -7.53 22.20
CA PRO A 119 2.42 -6.74 23.40
C PRO A 119 3.44 -7.37 24.36
N GLY A 120 4.35 -6.55 24.87
CA GLY A 120 5.35 -6.96 25.87
C GLY A 120 6.58 -7.70 25.33
N GLU A 121 6.69 -7.89 24.02
CA GLU A 121 7.89 -8.43 23.38
C GLU A 121 9.06 -7.44 23.45
N THR A 122 10.29 -7.94 23.62
CA THR A 122 11.47 -7.09 23.80
C THR A 122 11.93 -6.42 22.51
N GLU A 123 11.62 -7.02 21.37
CA GLU A 123 11.97 -6.51 20.04
C GLU A 123 10.77 -6.63 19.10
N GLN A 124 10.41 -5.48 18.53
CA GLN A 124 9.43 -5.39 17.47
C GLN A 124 10.12 -5.41 16.12
N GLU A 125 9.58 -6.23 15.21
CA GLU A 125 10.07 -6.34 13.85
C GLU A 125 9.36 -5.28 13.01
N SER A 126 10.14 -4.32 12.54
CA SER A 126 9.62 -3.19 11.77
C SER A 126 10.67 -2.76 10.76
N ASP A 127 10.24 -2.03 9.73
CA ASP A 127 11.19 -1.43 8.81
C ASP A 127 12.05 -0.40 9.56
N PRO A 128 13.37 -0.62 9.71
CA PRO A 128 14.23 0.23 10.54
C PRO A 128 14.35 1.67 10.02
N ILE A 129 13.84 1.94 8.81
CA ILE A 129 13.86 3.24 8.18
C ILE A 129 12.68 4.12 8.67
N TYR A 130 11.53 3.53 9.04
CA TYR A 130 10.39 4.28 9.57
C TYR A 130 10.55 4.68 11.05
N ARG A 131 11.30 3.88 11.83
CA ARG A 131 11.60 4.14 13.26
C ARG A 131 10.38 4.53 14.09
N ILE A 132 9.22 3.97 13.77
CA ILE A 132 8.02 4.17 14.57
C ILE A 132 8.19 3.39 15.86
N ASP A 133 8.03 4.08 16.98
CA ASP A 133 8.02 3.46 18.30
C ASP A 133 6.64 2.84 18.55
N ALA A 134 6.49 1.60 18.10
CA ALA A 134 5.26 0.83 18.23
C ALA A 134 5.49 -0.35 19.19
N PRO A 135 5.47 -0.14 20.53
CA PRO A 135 5.96 -1.11 21.50
C PRO A 135 5.19 -2.44 21.52
N ASP A 136 3.93 -2.44 21.05
CA ASP A 136 3.12 -3.66 20.96
C ASP A 136 2.98 -4.21 19.54
N TRP A 137 3.60 -3.57 18.54
CA TRP A 137 3.34 -3.89 17.13
C TRP A 137 4.61 -4.08 16.32
N SER A 138 4.67 -5.23 15.68
CA SER A 138 5.53 -5.45 14.52
C SER A 138 4.73 -5.11 13.26
N TYR A 139 5.39 -4.56 12.23
CA TYR A 139 4.71 -4.21 10.98
C TYR A 139 5.59 -4.42 9.76
N TRP A 140 4.92 -4.69 8.64
CA TRP A 140 5.54 -4.87 7.35
C TRP A 140 4.76 -4.08 6.28
N MET A 141 5.46 -3.16 5.61
CA MET A 141 4.87 -2.27 4.62
C MET A 141 4.90 -2.94 3.24
N ILE A 142 3.76 -3.46 2.83
CA ILE A 142 3.60 -4.18 1.57
C ILE A 142 3.66 -3.20 0.38
N ALA A 143 2.98 -2.06 0.50
CA ALA A 143 3.08 -0.94 -0.42
C ALA A 143 3.40 0.32 0.43
N PRO A 144 4.69 0.68 0.58
CA PRO A 144 5.07 1.85 1.35
C PRO A 144 4.78 3.14 0.60
N PRO A 145 4.83 4.31 1.27
CA PRO A 145 4.60 5.56 0.60
C PRO A 145 5.64 5.83 -0.49
N PRO A 146 5.25 6.59 -1.53
CA PRO A 146 6.11 7.06 -2.58
C PRO A 146 7.42 7.67 -2.09
N GLY A 147 8.52 7.35 -2.78
CA GLY A 147 9.85 7.85 -2.44
C GLY A 147 10.48 7.19 -1.21
N PHE A 148 9.89 6.13 -0.66
CA PHE A 148 10.50 5.36 0.42
C PHE A 148 11.46 4.28 -0.11
N PRO A 149 12.57 3.96 0.59
CA PRO A 149 13.18 4.71 1.69
C PRO A 149 14.08 5.87 1.23
N HIS A 150 14.36 5.91 -0.07
CA HIS A 150 15.20 6.91 -0.69
C HIS A 150 14.31 7.86 -1.47
N PHE A 151 14.09 9.04 -0.90
CA PHE A 151 13.32 10.13 -1.50
C PHE A 151 14.10 10.72 -2.67
N SER A 152 14.30 9.93 -3.73
CA SER A 152 14.65 10.46 -5.03
C SER A 152 13.36 10.88 -5.71
N ASN A 153 13.40 12.01 -6.40
CA ASN A 153 12.25 12.50 -7.16
C ASN A 153 11.76 11.45 -8.16
N GLU A 154 12.65 10.66 -8.76
CA GLU A 154 12.28 9.64 -9.74
C GLU A 154 11.47 8.48 -9.12
N SER A 155 11.90 7.95 -7.97
CA SER A 155 11.16 6.87 -7.28
C SER A 155 9.80 7.38 -6.77
N TYR A 156 9.77 8.62 -6.27
CA TYR A 156 8.54 9.27 -5.85
C TYR A 156 7.57 9.46 -7.02
N GLU A 157 8.01 10.06 -8.13
CA GLU A 157 7.18 10.29 -9.32
C GLU A 157 6.63 8.99 -9.93
N LYS A 158 7.39 7.89 -9.89
CA LYS A 158 6.90 6.57 -10.35
C LYS A 158 5.79 6.00 -9.45
N ALA A 159 5.85 6.24 -8.15
CA ALA A 159 4.93 5.66 -7.18
C ALA A 159 3.61 6.45 -6.98
N ILE A 160 3.56 7.75 -7.28
CA ILE A 160 2.34 8.58 -7.13
C ILE A 160 1.44 8.59 -8.36
N GLY A 161 0.16 8.95 -8.20
CA GLY A 161 -0.70 9.39 -9.29
C GLY A 161 -0.94 8.33 -10.36
N ASN A 162 -1.23 7.12 -9.90
CA ASN A 162 -1.47 5.97 -10.75
C ASN A 162 -2.97 5.83 -11.01
N VAL A 163 -3.33 5.32 -12.18
CA VAL A 163 -4.70 4.96 -12.54
C VAL A 163 -4.81 3.45 -12.64
N LEU A 164 -5.67 2.86 -11.82
CA LEU A 164 -6.16 1.51 -12.05
C LEU A 164 -7.23 1.60 -13.12
N GLN A 165 -6.90 1.16 -14.34
CA GLN A 165 -7.86 1.13 -15.44
C GLN A 165 -8.88 0.00 -15.22
N VAL A 166 -10.10 0.17 -15.71
CA VAL A 166 -11.11 -0.90 -15.73
C VAL A 166 -10.55 -2.12 -16.48
N GLY A 167 -10.70 -3.31 -15.90
CA GLY A 167 -10.11 -4.57 -16.37
C GLY A 167 -8.58 -4.66 -16.24
N GLY A 168 -7.93 -3.61 -15.71
CA GLY A 168 -6.49 -3.50 -15.64
C GLY A 168 -5.88 -4.01 -14.34
N GLN A 169 -4.55 -3.87 -14.26
CA GLN A 169 -3.75 -4.10 -13.06
C GLN A 169 -2.70 -3.00 -12.92
N ILE A 170 -2.39 -2.65 -11.68
CA ILE A 170 -1.23 -1.86 -11.30
C ILE A 170 -0.14 -2.85 -10.87
N GLN A 171 1.00 -2.79 -11.56
CA GLN A 171 2.12 -3.66 -11.28
C GLN A 171 2.89 -3.19 -10.02
N PRO A 172 3.45 -4.11 -9.22
CA PRO A 172 4.16 -3.79 -7.99
C PRO A 172 5.48 -3.06 -8.19
N ASP A 173 6.03 -3.00 -9.40
CA ASP A 173 7.29 -2.30 -9.69
C ASP A 173 7.21 -0.79 -9.43
N TRP A 174 6.01 -0.26 -9.23
CA TRP A 174 5.78 1.14 -8.86
C TRP A 174 5.99 1.42 -7.38
N TYR A 175 5.91 0.41 -6.52
CA TYR A 175 6.14 0.52 -5.08
C TYR A 175 7.40 -0.27 -4.71
N GLN A 176 8.44 0.40 -4.22
CA GLN A 176 9.59 -0.34 -3.68
C GLN A 176 9.11 -1.12 -2.45
N SER A 177 9.00 -2.44 -2.55
CA SER A 177 8.58 -3.28 -1.42
C SER A 177 9.54 -3.09 -0.25
N SER A 178 8.98 -2.83 0.93
CA SER A 178 9.73 -2.86 2.19
C SER A 178 9.94 -4.33 2.57
N GLY A 179 11.16 -4.66 3.01
CA GLY A 179 11.56 -6.02 3.36
C GLY A 179 11.54 -6.20 4.88
N ILE A 180 11.01 -7.33 5.35
CA ILE A 180 11.02 -7.70 6.78
C ILE A 180 12.18 -8.66 7.07
N SER A 181 12.80 -8.62 8.25
CA SER A 181 14.07 -9.33 8.52
C SER A 181 13.94 -10.85 8.39
N GLY A 182 12.75 -11.38 8.70
CA GLY A 182 12.40 -12.79 8.62
C GLY A 182 13.18 -13.64 9.61
N ASP A 183 13.59 -13.04 10.73
CA ASP A 183 14.23 -13.74 11.85
C ASP A 183 13.23 -14.63 12.62
N ARG A 184 11.92 -14.44 12.39
CA ARG A 184 10.81 -15.19 12.99
C ARG A 184 9.63 -15.24 12.03
N ASN A 185 8.66 -16.12 12.30
CA ASN A 185 7.37 -16.06 11.61
C ASN A 185 6.65 -14.74 11.91
N PHE A 186 5.95 -14.22 10.91
CA PHE A 186 5.15 -13.00 11.03
C PHE A 186 3.67 -13.39 11.01
N GLU A 187 2.93 -13.04 12.06
CA GLU A 187 1.49 -13.31 12.16
C GLU A 187 0.71 -12.06 11.79
N ILE A 188 -0.05 -12.11 10.69
CA ILE A 188 -0.87 -10.97 10.26
C ILE A 188 -2.14 -10.97 11.12
N ASP A 189 -2.13 -10.11 12.13
CA ASP A 189 -3.24 -9.81 13.04
C ASP A 189 -4.22 -8.81 12.45
N ALA A 190 -3.66 -7.81 11.78
CA ALA A 190 -4.41 -6.77 11.11
C ALA A 190 -3.71 -6.40 9.81
N PHE A 191 -4.50 -5.97 8.84
CA PHE A 191 -4.02 -5.44 7.58
C PHE A 191 -4.70 -4.12 7.29
N SER A 192 -3.91 -3.10 6.97
CA SER A 192 -4.39 -1.78 6.57
C SER A 192 -4.20 -1.59 5.08
N LEU A 193 -5.25 -1.10 4.43
CA LEU A 193 -5.21 -0.61 3.06
C LEU A 193 -5.79 0.80 3.00
N THR A 194 -4.95 1.77 2.67
CA THR A 194 -5.35 3.17 2.50
C THR A 194 -5.25 3.60 1.06
N LEU A 195 -6.32 4.22 0.57
CA LEU A 195 -6.31 5.03 -0.64
C LEU A 195 -6.30 6.51 -0.24
N GLU A 196 -5.20 7.22 -0.51
CA GLU A 196 -5.13 8.67 -0.29
C GLU A 196 -5.51 9.42 -1.56
N ALA A 197 -6.32 10.46 -1.39
CA ALA A 197 -6.79 11.36 -2.44
C ALA A 197 -7.22 10.62 -3.73
N PRO A 198 -8.12 9.61 -3.65
CA PRO A 198 -8.58 8.94 -4.84
C PRO A 198 -9.38 9.91 -5.72
N GLY A 199 -9.30 9.68 -7.03
CA GLY A 199 -10.05 10.40 -8.05
C GLY A 199 -10.59 9.44 -9.10
N LEU A 200 -11.40 9.95 -10.02
CA LEU A 200 -12.03 9.18 -11.08
C LEU A 200 -11.59 9.70 -12.44
N VAL A 201 -11.27 8.76 -13.32
CA VAL A 201 -11.23 9.02 -14.75
C VAL A 201 -12.59 8.62 -15.31
N TYR A 202 -13.40 9.61 -15.63
CA TYR A 202 -14.80 9.45 -16.03
C TYR A 202 -15.01 10.18 -17.35
N ASN A 203 -15.42 9.47 -18.39
CA ASN A 203 -15.70 10.03 -19.72
C ASN A 203 -14.55 10.91 -20.30
N ASN A 204 -13.31 10.44 -20.14
CA ASN A 204 -12.06 11.10 -20.54
C ASN A 204 -11.77 12.42 -19.81
N GLU A 205 -12.37 12.62 -18.65
CA GLU A 205 -12.12 13.76 -17.76
C GLU A 205 -11.67 13.24 -16.39
N TYR A 206 -10.92 14.05 -15.66
CA TYR A 206 -10.45 13.75 -14.32
C TYR A 206 -11.31 14.45 -13.28
N TYR A 207 -11.80 13.70 -12.30
CA TYR A 207 -12.58 14.19 -11.16
C TYR A 207 -11.88 13.79 -9.87
N GLY A 208 -11.30 14.74 -9.17
CA GLY A 208 -10.55 14.45 -7.97
C GLY A 208 -9.88 15.68 -7.39
N ILE A 209 -9.57 15.61 -6.12
CA ILE A 209 -8.70 16.59 -5.45
C ILE A 209 -7.24 16.28 -5.73
N LEU A 210 -6.41 17.28 -5.54
CA LEU A 210 -4.97 17.18 -5.68
C LEU A 210 -4.31 17.52 -4.33
N TRP A 211 -3.52 16.60 -3.78
CA TRP A 211 -2.80 16.79 -2.50
C TRP A 211 -1.29 16.90 -2.69
N GLY A 212 -0.62 17.60 -1.76
CA GLY A 212 0.83 17.74 -1.74
C GLY A 212 1.39 18.55 -2.91
N GLU A 213 2.62 18.24 -3.34
CA GLU A 213 3.25 18.87 -4.52
C GLU A 213 2.44 18.66 -5.82
N ASN A 214 1.44 17.76 -5.82
CA ASN A 214 0.49 17.59 -6.92
C ASN A 214 -0.65 18.62 -6.94
N ALA A 215 -0.88 19.39 -5.87
CA ALA A 215 -1.89 20.45 -5.83
C ALA A 215 -1.58 21.59 -6.82
N SER A 216 -0.29 21.78 -7.13
CA SER A 216 0.21 22.53 -8.28
C SER A 216 1.03 21.58 -9.17
N GLY A 217 0.43 20.43 -9.48
CA GLY A 217 0.94 19.33 -10.30
C GLY A 217 2.44 19.35 -10.54
N ILE A 218 3.31 19.12 -9.56
CA ILE A 218 4.79 18.97 -9.69
C ILE A 218 5.28 19.57 -11.03
N ASP A 219 5.38 20.91 -11.07
CA ASP A 219 5.65 21.76 -12.24
C ASP A 219 4.47 22.21 -13.14
N GLY A 220 3.22 22.16 -12.67
CA GLY A 220 2.03 22.49 -13.49
C GLY A 220 1.63 21.42 -14.51
N LYS A 221 2.05 20.17 -14.30
CA LYS A 221 1.71 19.02 -15.15
C LYS A 221 0.38 18.41 -14.72
N HIS A 222 -0.39 17.93 -15.70
CA HIS A 222 -1.69 17.29 -15.49
C HIS A 222 -1.60 16.06 -14.54
N PRO A 223 -2.58 15.81 -13.65
CA PRO A 223 -2.56 14.66 -12.72
C PRO A 223 -2.41 13.31 -13.43
N LEU A 224 -2.95 13.20 -14.65
CA LEU A 224 -2.88 12.01 -15.48
C LEU A 224 -1.70 12.02 -16.47
N LYS A 225 -0.64 12.82 -16.24
CA LYS A 225 0.52 12.96 -17.14
C LYS A 225 1.18 11.65 -17.59
N LYS A 226 1.05 10.59 -16.79
CA LYS A 226 1.58 9.24 -17.08
C LYS A 226 0.80 8.50 -18.17
N TYR A 227 -0.43 8.92 -18.42
CA TYR A 227 -1.38 8.23 -19.29
C TYR A 227 -1.65 9.12 -20.51
N SER A 228 -0.97 8.84 -21.64
CA SER A 228 -1.00 9.70 -22.82
C SER A 228 -2.40 9.98 -23.35
N GLN A 229 -3.33 9.02 -23.20
CA GLN A 229 -4.73 9.20 -23.59
C GLN A 229 -5.52 10.20 -22.73
N TRP A 230 -5.02 10.55 -21.54
CA TRP A 230 -5.65 11.48 -20.60
C TRP A 230 -4.73 12.61 -20.14
N ALA A 231 -3.55 12.75 -20.75
CA ALA A 231 -2.54 13.72 -20.35
C ALA A 231 -3.03 15.18 -20.49
N GLU A 232 -4.03 15.42 -21.34
CA GLU A 232 -4.64 16.73 -21.62
C GLU A 232 -6.15 16.74 -21.28
N ALA A 233 -6.61 15.77 -20.49
CA ALA A 233 -8.01 15.68 -20.10
C ALA A 233 -8.44 16.93 -19.30
N PRO A 234 -9.71 17.39 -19.40
CA PRO A 234 -10.26 18.33 -18.45
C PRO A 234 -10.12 17.82 -17.01
N THR A 235 -9.77 18.72 -16.08
CA THR A 235 -9.65 18.44 -14.64
C THR A 235 -10.74 19.17 -13.88
N HIS A 236 -11.44 18.44 -13.03
CA HIS A 236 -12.50 18.92 -12.15
C HIS A 236 -12.15 18.61 -10.70
N LEU A 237 -11.96 19.64 -9.88
CA LEU A 237 -11.64 19.48 -8.48
C LEU A 237 -12.89 19.08 -7.70
N THR A 238 -12.89 17.85 -7.19
CA THR A 238 -13.95 17.32 -6.35
C THR A 238 -13.45 16.24 -5.41
N GLN A 239 -14.04 16.16 -4.22
CA GLN A 239 -13.78 15.08 -3.27
C GLN A 239 -14.77 13.95 -3.50
N LEU A 240 -14.25 12.73 -3.61
CA LEU A 240 -15.09 11.53 -3.62
C LEU A 240 -15.70 11.33 -2.23
N VAL A 241 -17.02 11.14 -2.19
CA VAL A 241 -17.77 10.93 -0.95
C VAL A 241 -17.87 9.43 -0.67
N PHE A 242 -17.47 9.00 0.53
CA PHE A 242 -17.57 7.62 0.98
C PHE A 242 -18.82 7.43 1.85
N PRO A 243 -19.59 6.36 1.63
CA PRO A 243 -20.84 6.15 2.36
C PRO A 243 -20.57 5.82 3.83
N GLY A 244 -21.44 6.33 4.71
CA GLY A 244 -21.39 6.05 6.15
C GLY A 244 -20.40 6.90 6.96
N PHE A 245 -19.73 7.86 6.31
CA PHE A 245 -18.93 8.90 6.97
C PHE A 245 -19.66 10.24 6.93
N HIS A 246 -19.43 11.05 7.96
CA HIS A 246 -20.04 12.38 8.09
C HIS A 246 -19.13 13.44 7.48
N TYR A 247 -19.72 14.43 6.81
CA TYR A 247 -19.01 15.50 6.13
C TYR A 247 -19.51 16.85 6.64
N PHE A 248 -18.81 17.40 7.64
CA PHE A 248 -19.06 18.72 8.25
C PHE A 248 -20.45 18.91 8.92
N GLN A 249 -20.48 19.05 10.25
CA GLN A 249 -21.65 19.44 11.08
C GLN A 249 -22.94 18.60 10.94
N ASP A 250 -22.91 17.47 10.25
CA ASP A 250 -24.07 16.57 10.11
C ASP A 250 -24.61 16.05 11.46
N VAL A 251 -23.77 16.04 12.50
CA VAL A 251 -24.14 15.65 13.87
C VAL A 251 -23.94 16.85 14.82
N PRO A 252 -25.00 17.34 15.48
CA PRO A 252 -24.89 18.46 16.42
C PRO A 252 -23.87 18.20 17.53
N GLY A 253 -22.94 19.13 17.72
CA GLY A 253 -21.91 19.07 18.77
C GLY A 253 -20.70 18.21 18.40
N GLN A 254 -20.60 17.70 17.18
CA GLN A 254 -19.43 16.97 16.69
C GLN A 254 -18.73 17.76 15.57
N SER A 255 -17.43 17.95 15.71
CA SER A 255 -16.56 18.45 14.64
C SER A 255 -15.76 17.27 14.08
N PHE A 256 -16.19 16.75 12.93
CA PHE A 256 -15.49 15.67 12.25
C PHE A 256 -14.24 16.18 11.53
N VAL A 257 -13.15 15.45 11.66
CA VAL A 257 -11.99 15.64 10.79
C VAL A 257 -12.21 14.75 9.57
N THR A 258 -12.26 15.35 8.40
CA THR A 258 -12.35 14.62 7.14
C THR A 258 -11.11 14.88 6.33
N ASP A 259 -10.28 13.85 6.16
CA ASP A 259 -9.32 13.79 5.08
C ASP A 259 -9.96 13.11 3.87
N ALA A 260 -9.37 13.33 2.71
CA ALA A 260 -9.84 12.71 1.50
C ALA A 260 -9.10 11.40 1.24
N SER A 261 -9.07 10.59 2.29
CA SER A 261 -8.54 9.24 2.25
C SER A 261 -9.62 8.31 2.78
N ILE A 262 -9.48 7.04 2.43
CA ILE A 262 -10.23 5.98 3.06
C ILE A 262 -9.26 4.86 3.42
N THR A 263 -9.37 4.39 4.66
CA THR A 263 -8.63 3.22 5.12
C THR A 263 -9.59 2.07 5.41
N VAL A 264 -9.24 0.88 4.93
CA VAL A 264 -9.92 -0.36 5.32
C VAL A 264 -8.95 -1.17 6.17
N LEU A 265 -9.34 -1.40 7.42
CA LEU A 265 -8.63 -2.21 8.39
C LEU A 265 -9.29 -3.59 8.49
N PHE A 266 -8.62 -4.59 7.94
CA PHE A 266 -8.99 -5.99 8.14
C PHE A 266 -8.39 -6.45 9.48
N ILE A 267 -9.23 -6.89 10.41
CA ILE A 267 -8.82 -7.32 11.76
C ILE A 267 -9.30 -8.74 12.01
N ARG A 268 -8.50 -9.58 12.68
CA ARG A 268 -8.90 -10.96 13.00
C ARG A 268 -10.25 -11.01 13.74
N ASN A 269 -11.08 -11.98 13.37
CA ASN A 269 -12.50 -12.08 13.75
C ASN A 269 -12.76 -12.47 15.22
N ASP A 270 -11.76 -12.99 15.92
CA ASP A 270 -11.75 -13.23 17.37
C ASP A 270 -11.56 -11.93 18.18
N ILE A 271 -11.04 -10.87 17.55
CA ILE A 271 -10.92 -9.52 18.14
C ILE A 271 -12.08 -8.64 17.71
N LEU A 272 -12.29 -8.50 16.39
CA LEU A 272 -13.38 -7.72 15.82
C LEU A 272 -14.53 -8.64 15.43
N THR A 273 -15.67 -8.49 16.08
CA THR A 273 -16.78 -9.45 15.93
C THR A 273 -17.74 -9.10 14.79
N ALA A 274 -17.76 -7.84 14.36
CA ALA A 274 -18.60 -7.35 13.28
C ALA A 274 -17.96 -6.12 12.61
N PRO A 275 -18.31 -5.82 11.34
CA PRO A 275 -17.89 -4.58 10.70
C PRO A 275 -18.28 -3.34 11.52
N ALA A 276 -17.47 -2.29 11.38
CA ALA A 276 -17.77 -0.97 11.94
C ALA A 276 -17.09 0.11 11.09
N GLN A 277 -17.59 1.33 11.16
CA GLN A 277 -16.90 2.50 10.62
C GLN A 277 -16.49 3.35 11.80
N ILE A 278 -15.26 3.86 11.80
CA ILE A 278 -14.81 4.83 12.77
C ILE A 278 -14.36 6.10 12.07
N GLN A 279 -14.68 7.23 12.67
CA GLN A 279 -14.32 8.54 12.16
C GLN A 279 -13.73 9.38 13.27
N MET A 280 -12.65 10.10 12.95
CA MET A 280 -12.01 10.98 13.93
C MET A 280 -12.74 12.31 14.05
N THR A 281 -12.76 12.84 15.27
CA THR A 281 -13.25 14.18 15.58
C THR A 281 -12.09 15.06 16.03
N GLU A 282 -12.28 16.39 16.01
CA GLU A 282 -11.26 17.33 16.46
C GLU A 282 -10.83 17.09 17.92
N GLU A 283 -11.71 16.51 18.75
CA GLU A 283 -11.41 16.14 20.14
C GLU A 283 -10.64 14.82 20.24
N SER A 284 -10.93 13.87 19.35
CA SER A 284 -10.35 12.53 19.37
C SER A 284 -8.96 12.48 18.72
N TYR A 285 -8.52 13.57 18.08
CA TYR A 285 -7.28 13.66 17.32
C TYR A 285 -6.52 14.96 17.63
N SER A 286 -5.19 14.91 17.64
CA SER A 286 -4.34 16.08 17.86
C SER A 286 -3.09 16.02 17.00
N SER A 287 -2.25 17.07 17.06
CA SER A 287 -0.94 17.07 16.39
C SER A 287 0.02 15.98 16.86
N LYS A 288 -0.30 15.30 17.97
CA LYS A 288 0.45 14.14 18.50
C LYS A 288 -0.15 12.79 18.12
N GLY A 289 -1.18 12.78 17.27
CA GLY A 289 -1.90 11.58 16.84
C GLY A 289 -3.24 11.40 17.57
N TYR A 290 -3.69 10.15 17.61
CA TYR A 290 -5.00 9.75 18.12
C TYR A 290 -5.06 9.79 19.65
N ASN A 291 -6.14 10.32 20.22
CA ASN A 291 -6.41 10.31 21.66
C ASN A 291 -7.46 9.26 22.02
N SER A 292 -8.49 9.14 21.18
CA SER A 292 -9.60 8.18 21.30
C SER A 292 -10.19 7.90 19.91
N ILE A 293 -11.11 6.94 19.84
CA ILE A 293 -12.02 6.81 18.70
C ILE A 293 -13.11 7.88 18.86
N GLY A 294 -13.26 8.77 17.87
CA GLY A 294 -14.20 9.90 17.95
C GLY A 294 -15.66 9.48 17.75
N TYR A 295 -15.93 8.88 16.59
CA TYR A 295 -17.22 8.33 16.23
C TYR A 295 -17.08 6.88 15.77
N ALA A 296 -18.10 6.07 16.04
CA ALA A 296 -18.22 4.72 15.53
C ALA A 296 -19.66 4.43 15.09
N SER A 297 -19.85 3.75 13.95
CA SER A 297 -21.19 3.40 13.43
C SER A 297 -21.95 2.40 14.31
N ARG A 298 -21.25 1.72 15.21
CA ARG A 298 -21.80 0.89 16.29
C ARG A 298 -20.94 1.05 17.55
N THR A 299 -21.49 0.66 18.69
CA THR A 299 -20.69 0.51 19.90
C THR A 299 -19.63 -0.57 19.70
N LEU A 300 -18.37 -0.21 19.93
CA LEU A 300 -17.25 -1.15 20.00
C LEU A 300 -17.15 -1.72 21.42
N THR A 301 -16.78 -2.99 21.54
CA THR A 301 -16.40 -3.53 22.86
C THR A 301 -15.10 -2.89 23.35
N SER A 302 -14.82 -2.96 24.65
CA SER A 302 -13.55 -2.44 25.19
C SER A 302 -12.33 -3.07 24.51
N ALA A 303 -12.37 -4.39 24.26
CA ALA A 303 -11.29 -5.09 23.56
C ALA A 303 -11.09 -4.60 22.12
N GLU A 304 -12.19 -4.43 21.36
CA GLU A 304 -12.15 -3.88 20.00
C GLU A 304 -11.58 -2.46 19.99
N ASN A 305 -12.07 -1.60 20.89
CA ASN A 305 -11.64 -0.21 21.00
C ASN A 305 -10.15 -0.11 21.38
N ASP A 306 -9.72 -0.86 22.39
CA ASP A 306 -8.35 -0.81 22.88
C ASP A 306 -7.36 -1.35 21.85
N PHE A 307 -7.72 -2.43 21.14
CA PHE A 307 -6.92 -2.98 20.05
C PHE A 307 -6.74 -1.96 18.93
N VAL A 308 -7.84 -1.44 18.38
CA VAL A 308 -7.81 -0.48 17.26
C VAL A 308 -7.09 0.82 17.67
N LEU A 309 -7.42 1.37 18.84
CA LEU A 309 -6.81 2.60 19.31
C LEU A 309 -5.31 2.42 19.60
N SER A 310 -4.89 1.26 20.11
CA SER A 310 -3.46 0.96 20.32
C SER A 310 -2.71 0.96 18.99
N MET A 311 -3.27 0.33 17.96
CA MET A 311 -2.69 0.30 16.62
C MET A 311 -2.58 1.72 16.05
N LEU A 312 -3.67 2.50 16.03
CA LEU A 312 -3.67 3.86 15.50
C LEU A 312 -2.69 4.78 16.23
N LYS A 313 -2.63 4.70 17.56
CA LYS A 313 -1.71 5.52 18.38
C LYS A 313 -0.25 5.16 18.16
N GLN A 314 0.07 3.87 18.26
CA GLN A 314 1.45 3.40 18.29
C GLN A 314 2.07 3.36 16.90
N THR A 315 1.26 3.23 15.86
CA THR A 315 1.75 3.20 14.47
C THR A 315 1.76 4.58 13.81
N TYR A 316 1.31 5.65 14.49
CA TYR A 316 1.41 7.01 13.96
C TYR A 316 2.89 7.39 13.72
N PRO A 317 3.24 8.03 12.58
CA PRO A 317 2.36 8.58 11.56
C PRO A 317 2.05 7.64 10.37
N LEU A 318 2.37 6.34 10.44
CA LEU A 318 2.04 5.40 9.36
C LEU A 318 0.53 5.32 9.10
N MET A 319 -0.24 5.30 10.19
CA MET A 319 -1.69 5.40 10.19
C MET A 319 -2.03 6.82 10.66
N TYR A 320 -2.52 7.69 9.79
CA TYR A 320 -2.95 9.06 10.16
C TYR A 320 -4.30 9.47 9.54
N HIS A 321 -5.03 8.49 9.02
CA HIS A 321 -6.29 8.69 8.28
C HIS A 321 -7.49 8.82 9.20
N THR A 322 -8.52 9.53 8.72
CA THR A 322 -9.66 9.93 9.55
C THR A 322 -10.91 9.13 9.28
N ASN A 323 -11.07 8.61 8.06
CA ASN A 323 -12.17 7.74 7.66
C ASN A 323 -11.68 6.30 7.59
N ILE A 324 -12.15 5.44 8.51
CA ILE A 324 -11.66 4.08 8.64
C ILE A 324 -12.82 3.09 8.70
N VAL A 325 -12.81 2.09 7.82
CA VAL A 325 -13.72 0.94 7.87
C VAL A 325 -13.01 -0.23 8.53
N LEU A 326 -13.59 -0.79 9.57
CA LEU A 326 -13.13 -1.98 10.28
C LEU A 326 -13.87 -3.20 9.72
N ILE A 327 -13.14 -4.20 9.25
CA ILE A 327 -13.69 -5.41 8.64
C ILE A 327 -13.10 -6.65 9.33
N PRO A 328 -13.93 -7.56 9.87
CA PRO A 328 -13.41 -8.80 10.41
C PRO A 328 -12.93 -9.71 9.28
N PHE A 329 -11.77 -10.35 9.44
CA PHE A 329 -11.31 -11.40 8.54
C PHE A 329 -10.95 -12.68 9.30
N ASP A 330 -10.91 -13.77 8.55
CA ASP A 330 -10.59 -15.08 9.06
C ASP A 330 -9.06 -15.24 9.24
N GLY A 331 -8.51 -14.65 10.30
CA GLY A 331 -7.09 -14.66 10.65
C GLY A 331 -6.73 -15.49 11.89
N PRO A 332 -5.46 -15.45 12.36
CA PRO A 332 -4.33 -14.81 11.69
C PRO A 332 -3.89 -15.56 10.43
N ILE A 333 -3.15 -14.86 9.57
CA ILE A 333 -2.42 -15.47 8.45
C ILE A 333 -0.94 -15.45 8.81
N THR A 334 -0.27 -16.59 8.77
CA THR A 334 1.15 -16.67 9.17
C THR A 334 2.04 -16.71 7.94
N ILE A 335 2.99 -15.77 7.86
CA ILE A 335 4.09 -15.82 6.91
C ILE A 335 5.27 -16.51 7.59
N VAL A 336 5.73 -17.62 7.02
CA VAL A 336 6.87 -18.39 7.52
C VAL A 336 8.10 -18.19 6.63
N PHE A 337 9.28 -18.16 7.25
CA PHE A 337 10.56 -17.97 6.55
C PHE A 337 11.34 -19.26 6.31
N ASP A 338 10.95 -20.33 7.01
CA ASP A 338 11.41 -21.69 6.85
C ASP A 338 10.21 -22.67 6.90
N GLY A 339 10.38 -23.86 6.32
CA GLY A 339 9.35 -24.89 6.22
C GLY A 339 8.57 -24.85 4.90
N GLU A 340 7.27 -25.20 4.97
CA GLU A 340 6.39 -25.36 3.81
C GLU A 340 5.08 -24.58 3.99
N THR A 341 4.46 -24.22 2.87
CA THR A 341 3.11 -23.64 2.84
C THR A 341 2.07 -24.69 3.23
N ASN A 342 1.22 -24.37 4.21
CA ASN A 342 0.04 -25.13 4.61
C ASN A 342 -1.19 -24.21 4.60
N GLU A 343 -1.93 -24.25 3.49
CA GLU A 343 -3.10 -23.40 3.27
C GLU A 343 -4.24 -23.69 4.26
N ALA A 344 -4.39 -24.95 4.71
CA ALA A 344 -5.41 -25.33 5.68
C ALA A 344 -5.18 -24.69 7.06
N GLU A 345 -3.92 -24.40 7.39
CA GLU A 345 -3.52 -23.68 8.61
C GLU A 345 -3.29 -22.18 8.36
N LYS A 346 -3.55 -21.67 7.14
CA LYS A 346 -3.25 -20.29 6.71
C LYS A 346 -1.79 -19.90 6.93
N ARG A 347 -0.88 -20.88 6.79
CA ARG A 347 0.57 -20.69 6.90
C ARG A 347 1.17 -20.70 5.52
N PHE A 348 1.86 -19.63 5.16
CA PHE A 348 2.43 -19.51 3.83
C PHE A 348 3.92 -19.20 3.89
N LEU A 349 4.69 -19.96 3.13
CA LEU A 349 6.12 -19.73 2.99
C LEU A 349 6.34 -18.49 2.13
N TRP A 350 7.09 -17.50 2.64
CA TRP A 350 7.21 -16.16 2.03
C TRP A 350 7.48 -16.17 0.51
N LYS A 351 8.32 -17.09 0.02
CA LYS A 351 8.67 -17.21 -1.41
C LYS A 351 7.50 -17.65 -2.28
N ASP A 352 6.53 -18.34 -1.68
CA ASP A 352 5.34 -18.88 -2.32
C ASP A 352 4.13 -17.96 -2.13
N VAL A 353 4.25 -16.77 -1.54
CA VAL A 353 3.11 -15.89 -1.24
C VAL A 353 2.89 -14.80 -2.30
N ASP A 354 1.64 -14.63 -2.72
CA ASP A 354 1.15 -13.49 -3.48
C ASP A 354 0.06 -12.77 -2.67
N VAL A 355 0.21 -11.47 -2.47
CA VAL A 355 -0.81 -10.60 -1.87
C VAL A 355 -1.55 -9.90 -2.99
N GLN A 356 -2.84 -10.18 -3.13
CA GLN A 356 -3.69 -9.55 -4.15
C GLN A 356 -4.62 -8.54 -3.50
N ILE A 357 -4.56 -7.31 -3.97
CA ILE A 357 -5.46 -6.23 -3.62
C ILE A 357 -6.44 -6.05 -4.79
N GLY A 358 -7.70 -6.39 -4.56
CA GLY A 358 -8.76 -6.29 -5.56
C GLY A 358 -9.62 -5.05 -5.35
N LEU A 359 -9.97 -4.35 -6.43
CA LEU A 359 -10.99 -3.31 -6.46
C LEU A 359 -12.01 -3.66 -7.55
N ASP A 360 -13.31 -3.58 -7.31
CA ASP A 360 -14.34 -3.80 -8.32
C ASP A 360 -14.67 -2.48 -9.02
N LEU A 361 -14.06 -2.25 -10.20
CA LEU A 361 -14.28 -1.00 -10.93
C LEU A 361 -15.57 -0.97 -11.76
N SER A 362 -16.28 -2.09 -11.88
CA SER A 362 -17.48 -2.20 -12.72
C SER A 362 -18.70 -1.47 -12.14
N ASN A 363 -18.66 -1.16 -10.84
CA ASN A 363 -19.81 -0.67 -10.09
C ASN A 363 -19.36 0.18 -8.87
N ILE A 364 -18.51 1.19 -9.12
CA ILE A 364 -17.90 2.04 -8.09
C ILE A 364 -18.70 3.28 -7.72
N LEU A 365 -19.67 3.69 -8.54
CA LEU A 365 -20.49 4.87 -8.30
C LEU A 365 -21.88 4.48 -7.80
N ASP A 366 -22.36 5.19 -6.79
CA ASP A 366 -23.79 5.29 -6.54
C ASP A 366 -24.37 6.19 -7.64
N THR A 367 -25.26 5.63 -8.46
CA THR A 367 -25.82 6.31 -9.64
C THR A 367 -27.15 7.00 -9.36
N ASP A 368 -27.63 6.97 -8.11
CA ASP A 368 -28.76 7.81 -7.70
C ASP A 368 -28.40 9.29 -7.92
N PRO A 369 -29.18 10.06 -8.70
CA PRO A 369 -28.94 11.47 -8.95
C PRO A 369 -28.86 12.35 -7.68
N LEU A 370 -29.39 11.88 -6.55
CA LEU A 370 -29.27 12.54 -5.25
C LEU A 370 -27.88 12.37 -4.62
N ASN A 371 -27.19 11.27 -4.96
CA ASN A 371 -25.90 10.89 -4.38
C ASN A 371 -24.74 11.17 -5.35
N SER A 372 -24.97 11.10 -6.67
CA SER A 372 -23.96 11.48 -7.67
C SER A 372 -24.55 12.32 -8.79
N ASN A 373 -23.91 13.45 -9.08
CA ASN A 373 -24.36 14.42 -10.05
C ASN A 373 -23.17 15.20 -10.65
N LEU A 374 -23.04 15.16 -11.99
CA LEU A 374 -21.99 15.87 -12.73
C LEU A 374 -22.08 17.39 -12.60
N GLU A 375 -23.28 17.97 -12.60
CA GLU A 375 -23.47 19.43 -12.52
C GLU A 375 -22.95 20.01 -11.20
N ASN A 376 -23.11 19.26 -10.10
CA ASN A 376 -22.63 19.65 -8.77
C ASN A 376 -21.23 19.09 -8.46
N LEU A 377 -20.60 18.38 -9.41
CA LEU A 377 -19.36 17.63 -9.22
C LEU A 377 -19.42 16.70 -8.00
N LEU A 378 -20.60 16.15 -7.69
CA LEU A 378 -20.79 15.26 -6.56
C LEU A 378 -20.65 13.81 -7.03
N PHE A 379 -19.77 13.05 -6.38
CA PHE A 379 -19.62 11.62 -6.65
C PHE A 379 -19.60 10.86 -5.33
N THR A 380 -20.70 10.18 -5.02
CA THR A 380 -20.72 9.20 -3.92
C THR A 380 -20.29 7.84 -4.44
N MET A 381 -19.26 7.29 -3.78
CA MET A 381 -18.76 5.97 -4.09
C MET A 381 -19.76 4.93 -3.59
N LYS A 382 -20.00 3.92 -4.41
CA LYS A 382 -20.74 2.74 -3.97
C LYS A 382 -19.86 1.93 -3.04
N ALA A 383 -20.49 1.36 -2.03
CA ALA A 383 -19.85 0.42 -1.13
C ALA A 383 -20.63 -0.89 -1.08
N ASP A 384 -19.95 -1.93 -0.57
CA ASP A 384 -20.58 -3.21 -0.29
C ASP A 384 -21.50 -3.14 0.94
N ALA A 385 -22.06 -4.29 1.35
CA ALA A 385 -22.93 -4.37 2.52
C ALA A 385 -22.26 -4.01 3.85
N ASN A 386 -20.92 -3.96 3.89
CA ASN A 386 -20.13 -3.58 5.06
C ASN A 386 -19.57 -2.16 4.95
N ASN A 387 -20.06 -1.38 3.98
CA ASN A 387 -19.59 -0.04 3.63
C ASN A 387 -18.12 0.04 3.19
N VAL A 388 -17.56 -1.06 2.65
CA VAL A 388 -16.24 -1.03 1.99
C VAL A 388 -16.38 -0.41 0.60
N PRO A 389 -15.76 0.76 0.31
CA PRO A 389 -15.85 1.35 -1.02
C PRO A 389 -15.02 0.57 -2.04
N PHE A 390 -15.39 0.72 -3.32
CA PHE A 390 -14.71 0.09 -4.46
C PHE A 390 -14.64 -1.44 -4.42
N GLY A 391 -15.43 -2.12 -3.58
CA GLY A 391 -15.32 -3.57 -3.38
C GLY A 391 -13.92 -4.00 -2.93
N LEU A 392 -13.21 -3.11 -2.24
CA LEU A 392 -11.81 -3.28 -1.86
C LEU A 392 -11.64 -4.54 -1.03
N ASN A 393 -10.75 -5.43 -1.47
CA ASN A 393 -10.48 -6.69 -0.80
C ASN A 393 -8.99 -7.03 -0.86
N MET A 394 -8.55 -7.87 0.08
CA MET A 394 -7.21 -8.44 0.09
C MET A 394 -7.31 -9.96 0.14
N LYS A 395 -6.45 -10.64 -0.63
CA LYS A 395 -6.24 -12.08 -0.54
C LYS A 395 -4.75 -12.37 -0.40
N VAL A 396 -4.40 -13.22 0.57
CA VAL A 396 -3.07 -13.82 0.67
C VAL A 396 -3.18 -15.21 0.08
N LEU A 397 -2.48 -15.45 -1.02
CA LEU A 397 -2.60 -16.66 -1.82
C LEU A 397 -1.23 -17.32 -2.02
N LYS A 398 -1.26 -18.61 -2.31
CA LYS A 398 -0.09 -19.29 -2.84
C LYS A 398 0.12 -18.87 -4.29
N LYS A 399 1.35 -18.48 -4.66
CA LYS A 399 1.75 -18.18 -6.03
C LYS A 399 1.47 -19.40 -6.91
N GLU A 400 0.76 -19.17 -8.01
CA GLU A 400 0.68 -20.19 -9.05
C GLU A 400 2.05 -20.36 -9.71
N PRO A 401 2.49 -21.61 -9.97
CA PRO A 401 3.73 -21.84 -10.70
C PRO A 401 3.62 -21.24 -12.10
N VAL A 402 4.57 -20.36 -12.46
CA VAL A 402 4.68 -19.85 -13.83
C VAL A 402 5.01 -21.02 -14.75
N TYR A 403 4.00 -21.56 -15.44
CA TYR A 403 4.22 -22.53 -16.51
C TYR A 403 5.01 -21.83 -17.63
N LYS A 404 6.31 -22.14 -17.73
CA LYS A 404 7.07 -21.79 -18.93
C LYS A 404 6.50 -22.61 -20.08
N PRO A 405 6.09 -21.99 -21.20
CA PRO A 405 5.77 -22.73 -22.40
C PRO A 405 6.97 -23.61 -22.76
N LEU A 406 6.74 -24.90 -22.98
CA LEU A 406 7.77 -25.77 -23.55
C LEU A 406 8.22 -25.14 -24.87
N PRO A 407 9.54 -25.04 -25.14
CA PRO A 407 10.02 -24.54 -26.41
C PRO A 407 9.37 -25.37 -27.52
N SER A 408 8.68 -24.69 -28.44
CA SER A 408 8.06 -25.32 -29.59
C SER A 408 9.13 -26.12 -30.33
N SER A 409 8.98 -27.45 -30.33
CA SER A 409 9.76 -28.30 -31.22
C SER A 409 9.35 -27.96 -32.65
N THR A 410 10.12 -27.12 -33.32
CA THR A 410 10.10 -27.02 -34.77
C THR A 410 10.59 -28.37 -35.32
N ASN A 411 9.69 -29.11 -35.95
CA ASN A 411 10.03 -30.20 -36.87
C ASN A 411 10.39 -29.63 -38.24
#